data_AF-A0A9E3I590-F1
#
_entry.id   AF-A0A9E3I590-F1
#
_cell.length_a   1.000
_cell.length_b   1.000
_cell.length_c   1.000
_cell.angle_alpha   90.00
_cell.angle_beta   90.00
_cell.angle_gamma   90.00
#
_symmetry.space_group_name_H-M   'P 1'
#
loop_
_entity.id
_entity.type
_entity.pdbx_description
1 polymer ?
#
loop_
_entity_poly.entity_id
_entity_poly.type
_entity_poly.pdbx_seq_one_letter_code
_entity_poly.pdbx_strand_id
1 'polypeptide(L)'
;MHRDHDIFVKAIRDKKKVLLTFVSNEHGGTEDGLCGPILYSPSCVGDDSDCYYLWNFEIVTGKNFLGLPPSQIVSMELTEEPFDPVEFIPSRREISDS
;
A
#
# COMPACT_ATOMS: atom_id res chain seq x y z
N MET A 1 -4.66 3.38 -13.38
CA MET A 1 -5.41 3.14 -12.12
C MET A 1 -6.09 1.77 -12.18
N HIS A 2 -6.19 1.06 -11.05
CA HIS A 2 -6.89 -0.22 -10.92
C HIS A 2 -8.40 0.01 -10.71
N ARG A 3 -9.25 -0.98 -11.03
CA ARG A 3 -10.72 -0.88 -10.88
C ARG A 3 -11.18 -0.62 -9.44
N ASP A 4 -10.41 -1.09 -8.47
CA ASP A 4 -10.73 -0.95 -7.03
C ASP A 4 -10.10 0.31 -6.41
N HIS A 5 -9.72 1.30 -7.23
CA HIS A 5 -9.14 2.55 -6.74
C HIS A 5 -10.03 3.28 -5.72
N ASP A 6 -11.35 3.25 -5.90
CA ASP A 6 -12.27 3.89 -4.96
C ASP A 6 -12.26 3.22 -3.58
N ILE A 7 -12.03 1.90 -3.52
CA ILE A 7 -11.87 1.16 -2.26
C ILE A 7 -10.61 1.62 -1.55
N PHE A 8 -9.50 1.75 -2.28
CA PHE A 8 -8.23 2.26 -1.76
C PHE A 8 -8.39 3.67 -1.15
N VAL A 9 -8.99 4.60 -1.89
CA VAL A 9 -9.21 5.98 -1.41
C VAL A 9 -10.15 6.01 -0.22
N LYS A 10 -11.22 5.20 -0.24
CA LYS A 10 -12.15 5.08 0.87
C LYS A 10 -11.46 4.55 2.13
N ALA A 11 -10.59 3.56 2.00
CA ALA A 11 -9.84 2.99 3.11
C ALA A 11 -8.88 4.00 3.75
N ILE A 12 -8.18 4.82 2.94
CA ILE A 12 -7.35 5.93 3.45
C ILE A 12 -8.21 6.92 4.23
N ARG A 13 -9.31 7.39 3.64
CA ARG A 13 -10.19 8.39 4.25
C ARG A 13 -10.80 7.90 5.55
N ASP A 14 -11.26 6.65 5.55
CA ASP A 14 -11.94 6.03 6.68
C ASP A 14 -10.97 5.42 7.70
N LYS A 15 -9.65 5.53 7.46
CA LYS A 15 -8.57 4.99 8.31
C LYS A 15 -8.72 3.50 8.58
N LYS A 16 -8.87 2.74 7.50
CA LYS A 16 -9.10 1.30 7.51
C LYS A 16 -8.04 0.57 6.70
N LYS A 17 -7.77 -0.68 7.09
CA LYS A 17 -6.99 -1.62 6.29
C LYS A 17 -7.81 -2.11 5.10
N VAL A 18 -7.12 -2.70 4.15
CA VAL A 18 -7.68 -3.44 3.03
C VAL A 18 -7.13 -4.86 3.04
N LEU A 19 -7.97 -5.84 2.68
CA LEU A 19 -7.48 -7.14 2.25
C LEU A 19 -7.04 -6.98 0.79
N LEU A 20 -5.75 -7.19 0.54
CA LEU A 20 -5.14 -7.00 -0.76
C LEU A 20 -4.78 -8.36 -1.36
N THR A 21 -5.21 -8.61 -2.60
CA THR A 21 -4.67 -9.70 -3.41
C THR A 21 -3.82 -9.13 -4.53
N PHE A 22 -2.55 -9.54 -4.62
CA PHE A 22 -1.61 -9.03 -5.60
C PHE A 22 -0.70 -10.11 -6.17
N VAL A 23 -0.14 -9.88 -7.36
CA VAL A 23 0.83 -10.78 -7.99
C VAL A 23 2.22 -10.47 -7.43
N SER A 24 2.81 -11.45 -6.77
CA SER A 24 4.16 -11.38 -6.22
C SER A 24 5.21 -11.68 -7.28
N ASN A 25 6.18 -10.77 -7.44
CA ASN A 25 7.32 -10.99 -8.32
C ASN A 25 8.30 -12.04 -7.78
N GLU A 26 8.31 -12.27 -6.47
CA GLU A 26 9.24 -13.20 -5.83
C GLU A 26 8.82 -14.66 -6.04
N HIS A 27 7.51 -14.93 -5.98
CA HIS A 27 6.97 -16.29 -6.07
C HIS A 27 6.22 -16.56 -7.40
N GLY A 28 5.98 -15.54 -8.23
CA GLY A 28 5.28 -15.67 -9.51
C GLY A 28 3.80 -16.04 -9.39
N GLY A 29 3.24 -15.97 -8.18
CA GLY A 29 1.85 -16.30 -7.85
C GLY A 29 1.12 -15.12 -7.23
N THR A 30 -0.16 -15.31 -6.92
CA THR A 30 -0.96 -14.35 -6.16
C THR A 30 -0.77 -14.55 -4.67
N GLU A 31 -0.55 -13.46 -3.94
CA GLU A 31 -0.48 -13.42 -2.50
C GLU A 31 -1.64 -12.55 -1.97
N ASP A 32 -2.23 -13.00 -0.87
CA ASP A 32 -3.17 -12.21 -0.09
C ASP A 32 -2.44 -11.60 1.10
N GLY A 33 -2.84 -10.41 1.51
CA GLY A 33 -2.30 -9.79 2.72
C GLY A 33 -3.13 -8.63 3.23
N LEU A 34 -3.25 -8.55 4.55
CA LEU A 34 -3.86 -7.41 5.21
C LEU A 34 -2.92 -6.19 5.18
N CYS A 35 -3.37 -5.14 4.50
CA CYS A 35 -2.54 -3.99 4.18
C CYS A 35 -3.16 -2.66 4.62
N GLY A 36 -2.32 -1.74 5.10
CA GLY A 36 -2.67 -0.35 5.32
C GLY A 36 -2.38 0.50 4.08
N PRO A 37 -3.39 1.08 3.41
CA PRO A 37 -3.17 1.93 2.24
C PRO A 37 -2.60 3.29 2.64
N ILE A 38 -1.53 3.74 1.98
CA ILE A 38 -0.81 4.98 2.34
C ILE A 38 -1.01 6.06 1.28
N LEU A 39 -0.63 5.78 0.03
CA LEU A 39 -0.59 6.80 -1.03
C LEU A 39 -0.70 6.17 -2.42
N TYR A 40 -1.26 6.93 -3.37
CA TYR A 40 -1.15 6.65 -4.80
C TYR A 40 -0.30 7.76 -5.44
N SER A 41 0.88 7.41 -5.97
CA SER A 41 1.80 8.37 -6.58
C SER A 41 2.71 7.72 -7.63
N PRO A 42 3.39 8.50 -8.49
CA PRO A 42 4.37 7.97 -9.44
C PRO A 42 5.41 7.07 -8.76
N SER A 43 5.83 6.03 -9.47
CA SER A 43 6.91 5.16 -9.02
C SER A 43 8.19 5.95 -8.76
N CYS A 44 8.86 5.66 -7.64
CA CYS A 44 10.17 6.23 -7.32
C CYS A 44 11.33 5.57 -8.08
N VAL A 45 11.07 4.50 -8.86
CA VAL A 45 12.11 3.66 -9.49
C VAL A 45 12.16 3.83 -11.03
N GLY A 46 11.43 4.81 -11.58
CA GLY A 46 11.66 5.31 -12.94
C GLY A 46 10.71 4.80 -14.03
N ASP A 47 9.73 3.96 -13.71
CA ASP A 47 8.60 3.71 -14.60
C ASP A 47 7.57 4.83 -14.38
N ASP A 48 7.14 5.52 -15.44
CA ASP A 48 6.15 6.63 -15.43
C ASP A 48 4.73 6.20 -14.98
N SER A 49 4.61 5.06 -14.30
CA SER A 49 3.35 4.52 -13.80
C SER A 49 3.14 4.89 -12.34
N ASP A 50 1.94 5.38 -12.02
CA ASP A 50 1.50 5.58 -10.64
C ASP A 50 1.32 4.24 -9.92
N CYS A 51 1.90 4.12 -8.73
CA CYS A 51 1.86 2.93 -7.87
C CYS A 51 0.95 3.13 -6.66
N TYR A 52 0.35 2.04 -6.21
CA TYR A 52 -0.30 1.94 -4.90
C TYR A 52 0.74 1.60 -3.86
N TYR A 53 0.91 2.50 -2.89
CA TYR A 53 1.79 2.32 -1.76
C TYR A 53 1.01 1.84 -0.54
N LEU A 54 1.40 0.69 -0.01
CA LEU A 54 0.74 0.04 1.13
C LEU A 54 1.75 -0.47 2.16
N TRP A 55 1.30 -0.61 3.40
CA TRP A 55 2.01 -1.31 4.46
C TRP A 55 1.40 -2.70 4.67
N ASN A 56 2.13 -3.76 4.38
CA ASN A 56 1.71 -5.14 4.64
C ASN A 56 2.01 -5.52 6.11
N PHE A 57 0.97 -5.91 6.85
CA PHE A 57 1.06 -6.26 8.27
C PHE A 57 1.43 -7.73 8.52
N GLU A 58 1.40 -8.58 7.50
CA GLU A 58 1.66 -10.02 7.62
C GLU A 58 3.13 -10.38 7.39
N ILE A 59 3.92 -9.45 6.85
CA ILE A 59 5.36 -9.62 6.66
C ILE A 59 6.06 -9.36 8.01
N VAL A 60 6.55 -10.44 8.63
CA VAL A 60 7.31 -10.39 9.89
C VAL A 60 8.78 -10.03 9.64
N THR A 61 9.31 -10.39 8.48
CA THR A 61 10.71 -10.17 8.09
C THR A 61 10.80 -9.75 6.64
N GLY A 62 11.43 -8.61 6.35
CA GLY A 62 11.57 -8.09 4.98
C GLY A 62 11.06 -6.65 4.85
N LYS A 63 10.67 -6.26 3.63
CA LYS A 63 10.09 -4.94 3.37
C LYS A 63 8.57 -5.01 3.50
N ASN A 64 8.05 -4.47 4.60
CA ASN A 64 6.61 -4.34 4.83
C ASN A 64 5.97 -3.28 3.91
N PHE A 65 6.78 -2.41 3.31
CA PHE A 65 6.33 -1.37 2.41
C PHE A 65 6.23 -1.90 0.97
N LEU A 66 5.02 -1.96 0.44
CA LEU A 66 4.70 -2.40 -0.92
C LEU A 66 4.48 -1.18 -1.82
N GLY A 67 5.08 -1.19 -3.01
CA GLY A 67 4.81 -0.23 -4.08
C GLY A 67 4.40 -0.98 -5.33
N LEU A 68 3.10 -1.11 -5.57
CA LEU A 68 2.54 -1.99 -6.60
C LEU A 68 1.93 -1.18 -7.75
N PRO A 69 2.36 -1.37 -9.01
CA PRO A 69 1.63 -0.84 -10.15
C PRO A 69 0.23 -1.45 -10.24
N PRO A 70 -0.72 -0.77 -10.91
CA PRO A 70 -2.10 -1.25 -11.04
C PRO A 70 -2.21 -2.65 -11.65
N SER A 71 -1.27 -3.03 -12.52
CA SER A 71 -1.21 -4.34 -13.17
C SER A 71 -0.88 -5.50 -12.23
N GLN A 72 -0.31 -5.23 -11.05
CA GLN A 72 -0.03 -6.25 -10.04
C GLN A 72 -1.17 -6.43 -9.05
N ILE A 73 -2.16 -5.54 -9.03
CA ILE A 73 -3.32 -5.67 -8.15
C ILE A 73 -4.35 -6.59 -8.80
N VAL A 74 -4.84 -7.58 -8.05
CA VAL A 74 -5.94 -8.46 -8.46
C VAL A 74 -7.26 -7.96 -7.88
N SER A 75 -7.26 -7.64 -6.58
CA SER A 75 -8.42 -7.11 -5.86
C SER A 75 -8.03 -6.35 -4.60
N MET A 76 -8.90 -5.43 -4.19
CA MET A 76 -8.88 -4.79 -2.88
C MET A 76 -10.25 -4.89 -2.24
N GLU A 77 -10.30 -5.28 -0.97
CA GLU A 77 -11.53 -5.31 -0.19
C GLU A 77 -11.38 -4.47 1.08
N LEU A 78 -12.37 -3.64 1.39
CA LEU A 78 -12.36 -2.83 2.60
C LEU A 78 -12.59 -3.73 3.82
N THR A 79 -11.80 -3.56 4.87
CA THR A 79 -12.01 -4.26 6.14
C THR A 79 -12.49 -3.31 7.23
N GLU A 80 -12.92 -3.86 8.36
CA GLU A 80 -13.26 -3.07 9.55
C GLU A 80 -12.04 -2.80 10.45
N GLU A 81 -10.86 -3.29 10.07
CA GLU A 81 -9.66 -3.12 10.87
C GLU A 81 -9.08 -1.70 10.75
N PRO A 82 -8.74 -1.05 11.87
CA PRO A 82 -8.25 0.32 11.85
C PRO A 82 -6.81 0.40 11.33
N PHE A 83 -6.51 1.49 10.64
CA PHE A 83 -5.16 1.88 10.21
C PHE A 83 -5.08 3.39 9.98
N ASP A 84 -4.16 4.08 10.66
CA ASP A 84 -3.89 5.49 10.41
C ASP A 84 -2.60 5.67 9.58
N PRO A 85 -2.69 6.07 8.31
CA PRO A 85 -1.50 6.24 7.46
C PRO A 85 -0.54 7.31 7.99
N VAL A 86 -1.01 8.26 8.81
CA VAL A 86 -0.15 9.32 9.38
C VAL A 86 0.91 8.77 10.32
N GLU A 87 0.67 7.61 10.95
CA GLU A 87 1.66 6.94 11.81
C GLU A 87 2.85 6.38 11.01
N PHE A 88 2.70 6.21 9.70
CA PHE A 88 3.67 5.55 8.82
C PHE A 88 4.27 6.48 7.76
N ILE A 89 3.79 7.72 7.64
CA ILE A 89 4.45 8.75 6.85
C ILE A 89 5.62 9.29 7.70
N PRO A 90 6.88 9.18 7.26
CA PRO A 90 7.98 9.81 7.98
C PRO A 90 7.70 11.31 8.06
N SER A 91 7.48 11.80 9.28
CA SER A 91 7.25 13.22 9.51
C SER A 91 8.52 13.96 9.07
N ARG A 92 8.36 14.94 8.17
CA ARG A 92 9.45 15.75 7.60
C ARG A 92 10.15 16.66 8.63
N ARG A 93 10.06 16.35 9.93
CA ARG A 93 10.40 17.22 11.07
C ARG A 93 11.67 16.85 11.84
N GLU A 94 12.44 15.87 11.40
CA GLU A 94 13.77 15.59 12.00
C GLU A 94 14.91 15.67 10.96
N ILE A 95 14.84 16.67 10.07
CA ILE A 95 16.02 17.18 9.35
C ILE A 95 16.16 18.66 9.68
N SER A 96 16.23 18.97 10.96
CA SER A 96 16.83 20.17 11.53
C SER A 96 17.07 19.85 13.00
N ASP A 97 18.32 20.01 13.42
CA ASP A 97 18.86 19.85 14.79
C ASP A 97 19.33 18.44 15.18
N SER A 98 20.55 18.07 14.75
CA SER A 98 21.74 18.01 15.64
C SER A 98 23.00 17.64 14.85
#